data_AF-A0A0J7K970-F1
#
_entry.id   AF-A0A0J7K970-F1
#
_cell.length_a   1.000
_cell.length_b   1.000
_cell.length_c   1.000
_cell.angle_alpha   90.00
_cell.angle_beta   90.00
_cell.angle_gamma   90.00
#
_symmetry.space_group_name_H-M   'P 1'
#
loop_
_entity.id
_entity.type
_entity.pdbx_description
1 polymer ?
#
loop_
_entity_poly.entity_id
_entity_poly.type
_entity_poly.pdbx_seq_one_letter_code
_entity_poly.pdbx_strand_id
1 'polypeptide(L)'
;MSSVGLKQMVKEPTRIVNASATMIDLIFTNVELEVKVYHEPKITDHSMVVSYWNVSSAVNSNSMYVFRDYKRMDVDEFKRMIDLRLGAIEDGDFNDLANSAINSIVECLDKVAPKRSIRVPLKWQGKQWFSEEIRQHLRLRDEAHRDARISGSKDKWELFCHLRNKAVDICRKDICKRDYLESKLDKNKSDPKRMWETLKELMKGSSFGDNIYGEIQYGNNLYNDKREMANLFNKYYVDSVKSFRETDYKMDSIREVKYTECVFEVFSKIEIAELNRIVQNLANKNGTEEGINVGIMKIVIAVAGGKICQILNKSLEEGIFPDKWKETILIPIPKEER
;
A
#
# COMPACT_ATOMS: atom_id res chain seq x y z
N MET A 1 -18.74 40.08 28.95
CA MET A 1 -18.38 39.49 27.64
C MET A 1 -18.16 40.57 26.60
N SER A 2 -19.17 41.39 26.25
CA SER A 2 -18.97 42.54 25.35
C SER A 2 -17.99 43.59 25.90
N SER A 3 -17.92 43.70 27.24
CA SER A 3 -16.98 44.59 27.96
C SER A 3 -15.51 44.19 27.85
N VAL A 4 -15.19 42.95 27.43
CA VAL A 4 -13.81 42.44 27.27
C VAL A 4 -13.42 42.25 25.80
N GLY A 5 -14.20 42.81 24.86
CA GLY A 5 -13.90 42.76 23.43
C GLY A 5 -14.14 41.40 22.75
N LEU A 6 -14.79 40.44 23.42
CA LEU A 6 -15.09 39.12 22.89
C LEU A 6 -16.51 39.05 22.30
N LYS A 7 -16.63 38.46 21.10
CA LYS A 7 -17.89 38.21 20.40
C LYS A 7 -18.24 36.73 20.44
N GLN A 8 -19.49 36.41 20.77
CA GLN A 8 -20.01 35.05 20.66
C GLN A 8 -20.34 34.73 19.20
N MET A 9 -19.79 33.64 18.67
CA MET A 9 -19.88 33.30 17.25
C MET A 9 -20.98 32.28 16.94
N VAL A 10 -21.30 31.40 17.89
CA VAL A 10 -22.39 30.42 17.75
C VAL A 10 -23.72 31.14 17.96
N LYS A 11 -24.59 31.10 16.94
CA LYS A 11 -25.89 31.80 16.92
C LYS A 11 -27.09 30.85 16.89
N GLU A 12 -26.86 29.55 16.74
CA GLU A 12 -27.90 28.53 16.60
C GLU A 12 -27.82 27.50 17.74
N PRO A 13 -28.93 26.85 18.10
CA PRO A 13 -28.94 25.80 19.11
C PRO A 13 -28.02 24.63 18.72
N THR A 14 -27.18 24.19 19.63
CA THR A 14 -26.25 23.07 19.37
C THR A 14 -26.82 21.75 19.85
N ARG A 15 -27.74 21.76 20.81
CA ARG A 15 -28.48 20.57 21.25
C ARG A 15 -29.97 20.75 20.97
N ILE A 16 -30.51 19.91 20.10
CA ILE A 16 -31.93 19.93 19.72
C ILE A 16 -32.53 18.58 20.06
N VAL A 17 -33.56 18.59 20.89
CA VAL A 17 -34.37 17.44 21.25
C VAL A 17 -35.85 17.79 21.04
N ASN A 18 -36.73 16.80 21.05
CA ASN A 18 -38.16 17.00 20.75
C ASN A 18 -38.80 18.17 21.54
N ALA A 19 -38.43 18.31 22.82
CA ALA A 19 -39.03 19.32 23.71
C ALA A 19 -38.23 20.62 23.88
N SER A 20 -36.98 20.69 23.38
CA SER A 20 -36.13 21.87 23.60
C SER A 20 -35.01 22.02 22.59
N ALA A 21 -34.61 23.26 22.37
CA ALA A 21 -33.43 23.63 21.59
C ALA A 21 -32.55 24.53 22.45
N THR A 22 -31.36 24.06 22.81
CA THR A 22 -30.42 24.78 23.67
C THR A 22 -29.08 25.01 22.98
N MET A 23 -28.50 26.17 23.23
CA MET A 23 -27.16 26.52 22.79
C MET A 23 -26.18 26.24 23.94
N ILE A 24 -25.52 25.09 23.88
CA ILE A 24 -24.62 24.62 24.95
C ILE A 24 -23.16 24.86 24.55
N ASP A 25 -22.84 24.65 23.28
CA ASP A 25 -21.48 24.78 22.77
C ASP A 25 -21.27 26.21 22.26
N LEU A 26 -20.47 26.98 22.99
CA LEU A 26 -20.24 28.40 22.73
C LEU A 26 -18.80 28.64 22.26
N ILE A 27 -18.63 29.57 21.32
CA ILE A 27 -17.33 30.06 20.87
C ILE A 27 -17.30 31.57 21.06
N PHE A 28 -16.32 32.06 21.83
CA PHE A 28 -16.07 33.49 22.03
C PHE A 28 -14.71 33.86 21.46
N THR A 29 -14.65 34.89 20.63
CA THR A 29 -13.40 35.34 19.99
C THR A 29 -13.39 36.85 19.75
N ASN A 30 -12.21 37.44 19.72
CA ASN A 30 -11.97 38.82 19.30
C ASN A 30 -11.43 38.91 17.85
N VAL A 31 -11.16 37.78 17.19
CA VAL A 31 -10.74 37.71 15.79
C VAL A 31 -11.89 37.38 14.86
N GLU A 32 -11.80 37.83 13.62
CA GLU A 32 -12.77 37.46 12.58
C GLU A 32 -12.61 35.98 12.23
N LEU A 33 -13.64 35.19 12.54
CA LEU A 33 -13.65 33.73 12.40
C LEU A 33 -15.00 33.30 11.85
N GLU A 34 -15.02 32.51 10.78
CA GLU A 34 -16.26 31.91 10.31
C GLU A 34 -16.59 30.68 11.18
N VAL A 35 -17.78 30.66 11.78
CA VAL A 35 -18.29 29.55 12.59
C VAL A 35 -19.63 29.09 12.03
N LYS A 36 -19.78 27.79 11.82
CA LYS A 36 -21.01 27.14 11.36
C LYS A 36 -21.44 26.01 12.28
N VAL A 37 -22.75 25.88 12.47
CA VAL A 37 -23.36 24.74 13.17
C VAL A 37 -23.92 23.77 12.13
N TYR A 38 -23.46 22.53 12.17
CA TYR A 38 -23.92 21.45 11.32
C TYR A 38 -24.76 20.48 12.15
N HIS A 39 -26.07 20.43 11.86
CA HIS A 39 -27.01 19.51 12.52
C HIS A 39 -26.93 18.09 11.98
N GLU A 40 -26.39 17.93 10.77
CA GLU A 40 -26.10 16.64 10.14
C GLU A 40 -24.62 16.58 9.71
N PRO A 41 -23.97 15.41 9.78
CA PRO A 41 -24.49 14.13 10.27
C PRO A 41 -24.73 14.13 11.79
N LYS A 42 -25.77 13.43 12.25
CA LYS A 42 -26.13 13.37 13.67
C LYS A 42 -25.36 12.26 14.39
N ILE A 43 -24.10 12.55 14.71
CA ILE A 43 -23.17 11.59 15.34
C ILE A 43 -23.40 11.48 16.86
N THR A 44 -23.66 12.61 17.52
CA THR A 44 -23.94 12.71 18.96
C THR A 44 -25.28 13.39 19.19
N ASP A 45 -25.69 13.54 20.45
CA ASP A 45 -26.88 14.33 20.79
C ASP A 45 -26.67 15.84 20.58
N HIS A 46 -25.44 16.29 20.36
CA HIS A 46 -25.07 17.65 19.96
C HIS A 46 -24.92 17.78 18.43
N SER A 47 -24.94 19.02 17.95
CA SER A 47 -24.65 19.42 16.57
C SER A 47 -23.18 19.81 16.49
N MET A 48 -22.57 19.60 15.34
CA MET A 48 -21.16 19.88 15.17
C MET A 48 -20.94 21.38 14.99
N VAL A 49 -20.14 22.00 15.87
CA VAL A 49 -19.70 23.38 15.71
C VAL A 49 -18.35 23.38 15.01
N VAL A 50 -18.27 24.02 13.84
CA VAL A 50 -17.06 24.07 13.02
C VAL A 50 -16.59 25.51 12.90
N SER A 51 -15.34 25.76 13.30
CA SER A 51 -14.64 27.01 13.04
C SER A 51 -13.68 26.85 11.86
N TYR A 52 -13.72 27.81 10.94
CA TYR A 52 -12.80 27.87 9.80
C TYR A 52 -11.69 28.85 10.09
N TRP A 53 -10.45 28.38 10.06
CA TRP A 53 -9.25 29.18 10.26
C TRP A 53 -8.29 28.95 9.10
N ASN A 54 -7.84 30.02 8.44
CA ASN A 54 -6.80 29.95 7.43
C ASN A 54 -5.43 29.68 8.07
N VAL A 55 -5.03 28.41 8.08
CA VAL A 55 -3.68 28.00 8.47
C VAL A 55 -2.97 27.51 7.20
N SER A 56 -1.80 28.07 6.92
CA SER A 56 -0.87 27.55 5.91
C SER A 56 -0.30 26.22 6.39
N SER A 57 -1.11 25.15 6.38
CA SER A 57 -0.64 23.81 6.68
C SER A 57 -0.25 23.09 5.39
N ALA A 58 0.90 22.41 5.42
CA ALA A 58 1.27 21.47 4.37
C ALA A 58 0.20 20.36 4.35
N VAL A 59 -0.59 20.31 3.27
CA VAL A 59 -1.65 19.31 3.14
C VAL A 59 -1.00 17.93 3.14
N ASN A 60 -1.35 17.10 4.13
CA ASN A 60 -0.96 15.69 4.16
C ASN A 60 -1.30 15.05 2.80
N SER A 61 -0.27 14.71 2.05
CA SER A 61 -0.42 14.16 0.70
C SER A 61 -1.14 12.82 0.80
N ASN A 62 -2.32 12.71 0.20
CA ASN A 62 -2.99 11.42 0.02
C ASN A 62 -2.02 10.42 -0.63
N SER A 63 -1.91 9.23 -0.06
CA SER A 63 -1.09 8.16 -0.62
C SER A 63 -1.65 7.72 -1.98
N MET A 64 -0.78 7.75 -2.99
CA MET A 64 -1.04 7.24 -4.33
C MET A 64 -0.46 5.83 -4.41
N TYR A 65 -1.30 4.84 -4.70
CA TYR A 65 -0.86 3.47 -4.90
C TYR A 65 -0.90 3.16 -6.39
N VAL A 66 0.22 2.75 -6.96
CA VAL A 66 0.31 2.26 -8.34
C VAL A 66 0.35 0.74 -8.30
N PHE A 67 -0.56 0.09 -9.03
CA PHE A 67 -0.63 -1.38 -9.08
C PHE A 67 -1.14 -1.88 -10.43
N ARG A 68 -0.89 -3.16 -10.73
CA ARG A 68 -1.53 -3.89 -11.83
C ARG A 68 -2.57 -4.85 -11.25
N ASP A 69 -3.76 -4.91 -11.86
CA ASP A 69 -4.81 -5.85 -11.44
C ASP A 69 -4.66 -7.18 -12.18
N TYR A 70 -3.76 -8.04 -11.70
CA TYR A 70 -3.54 -9.36 -12.30
C TYR A 70 -4.76 -10.29 -12.19
N LYS A 71 -5.71 -10.02 -11.28
CA LYS A 71 -6.88 -10.89 -11.12
C LYS A 71 -7.87 -10.76 -12.28
N ARG A 72 -7.87 -9.62 -12.96
CA ARG A 72 -8.74 -9.33 -14.11
C ARG A 72 -7.98 -9.33 -15.43
N MET A 73 -6.72 -9.78 -15.41
CA MET A 73 -5.89 -9.87 -16.60
C MET A 73 -6.43 -10.95 -17.52
N ASP A 74 -6.46 -10.68 -18.83
CA ASP A 74 -6.66 -11.71 -19.84
C ASP A 74 -5.38 -12.54 -19.96
N VAL A 75 -5.38 -13.71 -19.31
CA VAL A 75 -4.22 -14.59 -19.24
C VAL A 75 -3.91 -15.23 -20.60
N ASP A 76 -4.93 -15.56 -21.39
CA ASP A 76 -4.71 -16.25 -22.66
C ASP A 76 -4.22 -15.30 -23.75
N GLU A 77 -4.73 -14.06 -23.76
CA GLU A 77 -4.16 -13.02 -24.61
C GLU A 77 -2.71 -12.70 -24.21
N PHE A 78 -2.42 -12.65 -22.90
CA PHE A 78 -1.04 -12.47 -22.42
C PHE A 78 -0.10 -13.56 -22.93
N LYS A 79 -0.49 -14.84 -22.80
CA LYS A 79 0.27 -15.98 -23.32
C LYS A 79 0.55 -15.83 -24.81
N ARG A 80 -0.50 -15.55 -25.60
CA ARG A 80 -0.40 -15.40 -27.06
C ARG A 80 0.56 -14.27 -27.45
N MET A 81 0.47 -13.12 -26.79
CA MET A 81 1.34 -11.99 -27.06
C MET A 81 2.81 -12.28 -26.68
N ILE A 82 3.03 -12.94 -25.54
CA ILE A 82 4.37 -13.30 -25.06
C ILE A 82 5.04 -14.30 -26.00
N ASP A 83 4.33 -15.34 -26.44
CA ASP A 83 4.84 -16.33 -27.38
C ASP A 83 5.34 -15.67 -28.66
N LEU A 84 4.49 -14.82 -29.24
CA LEU A 84 4.80 -14.10 -30.47
C LEU A 84 5.98 -13.13 -30.29
N ARG A 85 5.96 -12.32 -29.23
CA ARG A 85 6.98 -11.29 -29.03
C ARG A 85 8.34 -11.87 -28.66
N LEU A 86 8.41 -12.81 -27.72
CA LEU A 86 9.68 -13.44 -27.34
C LEU A 86 10.21 -14.35 -28.45
N GLY A 87 9.33 -15.03 -29.19
CA GLY A 87 9.72 -15.82 -30.36
C GLY A 87 10.35 -14.97 -31.48
N ALA A 88 9.91 -13.72 -31.64
CA ALA A 88 10.41 -12.80 -32.66
C ALA A 88 11.71 -12.07 -32.28
N ILE A 89 12.24 -12.25 -31.06
CA ILE A 89 13.51 -11.61 -30.67
C ILE A 89 14.66 -12.34 -31.35
N GLU A 90 15.34 -11.62 -32.24
CA GLU A 90 16.55 -12.07 -32.90
C GLU A 90 17.74 -12.12 -31.94
N ASP A 91 18.67 -13.02 -32.23
CA ASP A 91 19.90 -13.12 -31.44
C ASP A 91 20.84 -11.96 -31.80
N GLY A 92 21.36 -11.28 -30.77
CA GLY A 92 22.27 -10.14 -30.93
C GLY A 92 23.20 -10.01 -29.73
N ASP A 93 23.60 -8.78 -29.43
CA ASP A 93 24.30 -8.47 -28.19
C ASP A 93 23.51 -9.00 -26.98
N PHE A 94 24.21 -9.58 -26.00
CA PHE A 94 23.56 -10.26 -24.89
C PHE A 94 22.77 -9.31 -23.98
N ASN A 95 23.28 -8.09 -23.75
CA ASN A 95 22.57 -7.08 -22.99
C ASN A 95 21.28 -6.67 -23.73
N ASP A 96 21.37 -6.43 -25.04
CA ASP A 96 20.21 -6.06 -25.85
C ASP A 96 19.16 -7.17 -25.92
N LEU A 97 19.59 -8.42 -26.05
CA LEU A 97 18.73 -9.60 -26.05
C LEU A 97 17.97 -9.74 -24.72
N ALA A 98 18.68 -9.68 -23.59
CA ALA A 98 18.10 -9.78 -22.26
C ALA A 98 17.13 -8.62 -21.97
N ASN A 99 17.52 -7.40 -22.34
CA ASN A 99 16.68 -6.21 -22.17
C ASN A 99 15.42 -6.26 -23.04
N SER A 100 15.54 -6.72 -24.28
CA SER A 100 14.41 -6.86 -25.21
C SER A 100 13.40 -7.90 -24.71
N ALA A 101 13.87 -8.98 -24.08
CA ALA A 101 12.98 -9.97 -23.47
C ALA A 101 12.18 -9.38 -22.31
N ILE A 102 12.84 -8.66 -21.40
CA ILE A 102 12.16 -7.99 -20.28
C ILE A 102 11.18 -6.93 -20.79
N ASN A 103 11.61 -6.06 -21.71
CA ASN A 103 10.74 -5.03 -22.30
C ASN A 103 9.51 -5.65 -22.97
N SER A 104 9.67 -6.74 -23.70
CA SER A 104 8.55 -7.46 -24.31
C SER A 104 7.55 -7.97 -23.28
N ILE A 105 8.03 -8.50 -22.14
CA ILE A 105 7.16 -8.92 -21.03
C ILE A 105 6.40 -7.73 -20.47
N VAL A 106 7.08 -6.61 -20.21
CA VAL A 106 6.47 -5.40 -19.65
C VAL A 106 5.44 -4.80 -20.59
N GLU A 107 5.73 -4.71 -21.89
CA GLU A 107 4.79 -4.22 -22.89
C GLU A 107 3.55 -5.11 -23.01
N CYS A 108 3.70 -6.43 -22.94
CA CYS A 108 2.57 -7.34 -22.88
C CYS A 108 1.71 -7.05 -21.64
N LEU A 109 2.34 -6.93 -20.47
CA LEU A 109 1.66 -6.58 -19.22
C LEU A 109 0.95 -5.22 -19.29
N ASP A 110 1.52 -4.24 -19.96
CA ASP A 110 0.89 -2.92 -20.15
C ASP A 110 -0.41 -2.99 -20.96
N LYS A 111 -0.56 -3.96 -21.86
CA LYS A 111 -1.82 -4.16 -22.59
C LYS A 111 -2.85 -4.93 -21.78
N VAL A 112 -2.46 -6.05 -21.16
CA VAL A 112 -3.42 -6.95 -20.50
C VAL A 112 -3.72 -6.57 -19.04
N ALA A 113 -2.81 -5.86 -18.39
CA ALA A 113 -2.89 -5.45 -16.98
C ALA A 113 -2.17 -4.11 -16.77
N PRO A 114 -2.65 -2.99 -17.36
CA PRO A 114 -2.00 -1.69 -17.27
C PRO A 114 -1.84 -1.23 -15.83
N LYS A 115 -0.77 -0.46 -15.57
CA LYS A 115 -0.57 0.20 -14.26
C LYS A 115 -1.72 1.17 -14.01
N ARG A 116 -2.39 1.02 -12.86
CA ARG A 116 -3.45 1.90 -12.39
C ARG A 116 -3.02 2.58 -11.12
N SER A 117 -3.31 3.87 -11.02
CA SER A 117 -3.13 4.63 -9.79
C SER A 117 -4.46 4.83 -9.08
N ILE A 118 -4.54 4.43 -7.81
CA ILE A 118 -5.66 4.79 -6.95
C ILE A 118 -5.21 5.75 -5.88
N ARG A 119 -6.02 6.79 -5.68
CA ARG A 119 -5.88 7.69 -4.54
C ARG A 119 -6.70 7.09 -3.41
N VAL A 120 -6.02 6.62 -2.37
CA VAL A 120 -6.70 6.17 -1.14
C VAL A 120 -6.59 7.31 -0.14
N PRO A 121 -7.69 8.02 0.17
CA PRO A 121 -7.65 9.03 1.21
C PRO A 121 -7.24 8.38 2.53
N LEU A 122 -6.26 8.98 3.23
CA LEU A 122 -5.76 8.47 4.53
C LEU A 122 -6.89 8.20 5.52
N LYS A 123 -7.97 9.00 5.47
CA LYS A 123 -9.17 8.83 6.29
C LYS A 123 -9.88 7.47 6.17
N TRP A 124 -9.63 6.71 5.11
CA TRP A 124 -10.21 5.38 4.85
C TRP A 124 -9.23 4.23 5.14
N GLN A 125 -7.95 4.52 5.40
CA GLN A 125 -6.98 3.51 5.81
C GLN A 125 -7.43 2.87 7.14
N GLY A 126 -7.47 1.54 7.20
CA GLY A 126 -7.97 0.78 8.36
C GLY A 126 -9.50 0.79 8.56
N LYS A 127 -10.28 1.46 7.71
CA LYS A 127 -11.76 1.51 7.79
C LYS A 127 -12.45 0.65 6.72
N GLN A 128 -11.86 -0.49 6.40
CA GLN A 128 -12.38 -1.40 5.37
C GLN A 128 -13.69 -2.11 5.78
N TRP A 129 -14.05 -2.07 7.06
CA TRP A 129 -15.31 -2.57 7.59
C TRP A 129 -16.51 -1.64 7.30
N PHE A 130 -16.27 -0.41 6.82
CA PHE A 130 -17.34 0.54 6.52
C PHE A 130 -18.01 0.23 5.17
N SER A 131 -19.13 -0.51 5.20
CA SER A 131 -19.87 -0.94 4.00
C SER A 131 -20.84 0.13 3.46
N GLU A 132 -21.34 -0.08 2.24
CA GLU A 132 -22.42 0.75 1.67
C GLU A 132 -23.71 0.64 2.49
N GLU A 133 -24.00 -0.52 3.09
CA GLU A 133 -25.15 -0.73 3.97
C GLU A 133 -25.08 0.19 5.20
N ILE A 134 -23.91 0.28 5.85
CA ILE A 134 -23.69 1.23 6.96
C ILE A 134 -23.94 2.67 6.48
N ARG A 135 -23.41 3.01 5.30
CA ARG A 135 -23.60 4.35 4.70
C ARG A 135 -25.08 4.67 4.49
N GLN A 136 -25.87 3.72 4.00
CA GLN A 136 -27.31 3.89 3.78
C GLN A 136 -28.06 4.10 5.09
N HIS A 137 -27.79 3.31 6.13
CA HIS A 137 -28.44 3.48 7.43
C HIS A 137 -28.09 4.80 8.12
N LEU A 138 -26.86 5.27 7.97
CA LEU A 138 -26.46 6.60 8.46
C LEU A 138 -27.18 7.73 7.72
N ARG A 139 -27.37 7.61 6.40
CA ARG A 139 -28.14 8.57 5.61
C ARG A 139 -29.60 8.63 6.04
N LEU A 140 -30.26 7.48 6.16
CA LEU A 140 -31.67 7.40 6.61
C LEU A 140 -31.86 8.03 7.99
N ARG A 141 -30.92 7.79 8.92
CA ARG A 141 -30.92 8.43 10.23
C ARG A 141 -30.82 9.96 10.12
N ASP A 142 -29.88 10.46 9.31
CA ASP A 142 -29.64 11.90 9.17
C ASP A 142 -30.80 12.62 8.46
N GLU A 143 -31.43 11.97 7.48
CA GLU A 143 -32.66 12.44 6.83
C GLU A 143 -33.84 12.51 7.81
N ALA A 144 -34.06 11.44 8.59
CA ALA A 144 -35.10 11.44 9.61
C ALA A 144 -34.87 12.49 10.71
N HIS A 145 -33.61 12.74 11.08
CA HIS A 145 -33.26 13.82 12.01
C HIS A 145 -33.62 15.19 11.43
N ARG A 146 -33.26 15.44 10.16
CA ARG A 146 -33.59 16.68 9.46
C ARG A 146 -35.10 16.89 9.43
N ASP A 147 -35.86 15.85 9.06
CA ASP A 147 -37.32 15.91 9.00
C ASP A 147 -37.96 16.15 10.36
N ALA A 148 -37.49 15.48 11.41
CA ALA A 148 -37.95 15.69 12.78
C ALA A 148 -37.67 17.12 13.26
N ARG A 149 -36.48 17.66 12.96
CA ARG A 149 -36.08 19.03 13.31
C ARG A 149 -36.90 20.09 12.60
N ILE A 150 -37.16 19.93 11.30
CA ILE A 150 -37.92 20.91 10.50
C ILE A 150 -39.41 20.87 10.86
N SER A 151 -39.97 19.68 11.03
CA SER A 151 -41.41 19.52 11.26
C SER A 151 -41.87 19.71 12.71
N GLY A 152 -40.98 19.45 13.68
CA GLY A 152 -41.34 19.41 15.11
C GLY A 152 -42.32 18.29 15.49
N SER A 153 -42.63 17.36 14.58
CA SER A 153 -43.61 16.30 14.83
C SER A 153 -43.05 15.19 15.71
N LYS A 154 -43.83 14.78 16.73
CA LYS A 154 -43.47 13.68 17.63
C LYS A 154 -43.25 12.37 16.88
N ASP A 155 -44.08 12.05 15.89
CA ASP A 155 -43.97 10.81 15.10
C ASP A 155 -42.65 10.76 14.32
N LYS A 156 -42.20 11.91 13.79
CA LYS A 156 -40.92 12.02 13.10
C LYS A 156 -39.74 11.90 14.06
N TRP A 157 -39.86 12.42 15.28
CA TRP A 157 -38.88 12.19 16.35
C TRP A 157 -38.80 10.72 16.78
N GLU A 158 -39.92 10.01 16.82
CA GLU A 158 -39.97 8.57 17.10
C GLU A 158 -39.30 7.75 15.98
N LEU A 159 -39.58 8.10 14.71
CA LEU A 159 -38.90 7.52 13.55
C LEU A 159 -37.37 7.76 13.59
N PHE A 160 -36.94 8.99 13.91
CA PHE A 160 -35.52 9.29 14.10
C PHE A 160 -34.91 8.44 15.23
N CYS A 161 -35.58 8.31 16.37
CA CYS A 161 -35.10 7.47 17.48
C CYS A 161 -34.92 6.00 17.04
N HIS A 162 -35.88 5.46 16.29
CA HIS A 162 -35.80 4.10 15.75
C HIS A 162 -34.60 3.94 14.80
N LEU A 163 -34.45 4.84 13.82
CA LEU A 163 -33.36 4.79 12.85
C LEU A 163 -31.98 5.05 13.48
N ARG A 164 -31.92 5.93 14.49
CA ARG A 164 -30.70 6.15 15.29
C ARG A 164 -30.29 4.88 16.01
N ASN A 165 -31.21 4.21 16.70
CA ASN A 165 -30.92 2.98 17.41
C ASN A 165 -30.49 1.87 16.43
N LYS A 166 -31.13 1.76 15.27
CA LYS A 166 -30.72 0.83 14.20
C LYS A 166 -29.32 1.12 13.67
N ALA A 167 -29.01 2.39 13.37
CA ALA A 167 -27.68 2.80 12.91
C ALA A 167 -26.60 2.57 13.97
N VAL A 168 -26.93 2.87 15.24
CA VAL A 168 -26.06 2.58 16.39
C VAL A 168 -25.85 1.08 16.54
N ASP A 169 -26.88 0.25 16.42
CA ASP A 169 -26.76 -1.20 16.50
C ASP A 169 -25.86 -1.75 15.40
N ILE A 170 -26.06 -1.33 14.16
CA ILE A 170 -25.22 -1.74 13.03
C ILE A 170 -23.75 -1.31 13.22
N CYS A 171 -23.50 -0.14 13.82
CA CYS A 171 -22.16 0.37 14.06
C CYS A 171 -21.49 -0.14 15.36
N ARG A 172 -22.26 -0.32 16.45
CA ARG A 172 -21.78 -0.66 17.80
C ARG A 172 -21.85 -2.14 18.12
N LYS A 173 -22.80 -2.92 17.55
CA LYS A 173 -22.90 -4.35 17.88
C LYS A 173 -21.79 -5.20 17.25
N ASP A 174 -20.71 -4.58 16.81
CA ASP A 174 -19.58 -5.23 16.20
C ASP A 174 -19.93 -6.09 14.99
N ILE A 175 -21.18 -6.24 14.51
CA ILE A 175 -21.51 -7.20 13.44
C ILE A 175 -20.65 -6.92 12.21
N CYS A 176 -20.71 -5.73 11.62
CA CYS A 176 -19.92 -5.48 10.41
C CYS A 176 -18.40 -5.44 10.67
N LYS A 177 -17.96 -4.97 11.85
CA LYS A 177 -16.53 -4.87 12.18
C LYS A 177 -15.96 -6.27 12.50
N ARG A 178 -16.59 -7.00 13.41
CA ARG A 178 -16.33 -8.41 13.76
C ARG A 178 -16.46 -9.30 12.54
N ASP A 179 -17.56 -9.29 11.79
CA ASP A 179 -17.73 -10.17 10.62
C ASP A 179 -16.64 -9.87 9.58
N TYR A 180 -16.28 -8.59 9.38
CA TYR A 180 -15.13 -8.22 8.55
C TYR A 180 -13.83 -8.82 9.10
N LEU A 181 -13.56 -8.70 10.40
CA LEU A 181 -12.36 -9.19 11.06
C LEU A 181 -12.28 -10.73 11.09
N GLU A 182 -13.37 -11.42 11.42
CA GLU A 182 -13.54 -12.87 11.38
C GLU A 182 -13.30 -13.36 9.95
N SER A 183 -13.95 -12.75 8.96
CA SER A 183 -13.72 -13.11 7.55
C SER A 183 -12.27 -12.88 7.12
N LYS A 184 -11.60 -11.85 7.66
CA LYS A 184 -10.20 -11.55 7.37
C LYS A 184 -9.25 -12.52 8.04
N LEU A 185 -9.52 -12.92 9.28
CA LEU A 185 -8.78 -13.97 9.99
C LEU A 185 -8.97 -15.31 9.29
N ASP A 186 -10.20 -15.68 8.95
CA ASP A 186 -10.55 -16.92 8.25
C ASP A 186 -9.84 -17.04 6.90
N LYS A 187 -9.84 -15.96 6.10
CA LYS A 187 -9.11 -15.91 4.81
C LYS A 187 -7.60 -16.05 4.95
N ASN A 188 -7.04 -15.71 6.11
CA ASN A 188 -5.60 -15.74 6.35
C ASN A 188 -5.17 -16.89 7.30
N LYS A 189 -6.06 -17.85 7.62
CA LYS A 189 -5.75 -18.99 8.52
C LYS A 189 -4.55 -19.82 8.09
N SER A 190 -4.29 -19.90 6.78
CA SER A 190 -3.18 -20.66 6.20
C SER A 190 -1.88 -19.86 6.07
N ASP A 191 -1.89 -18.55 6.39
CA ASP A 191 -0.74 -17.66 6.30
C ASP A 191 -0.47 -17.02 7.69
N PRO A 192 0.42 -17.64 8.51
CA PRO A 192 0.73 -17.15 9.85
C PRO A 192 1.20 -15.69 9.88
N LYS A 193 1.89 -15.23 8.83
CA LYS A 193 2.37 -13.84 8.75
C LYS A 193 1.20 -12.88 8.60
N ARG A 194 0.32 -13.11 7.63
CA ARG A 194 -0.87 -12.27 7.40
C ARG A 194 -1.87 -12.36 8.55
N MET A 195 -1.98 -13.52 9.17
CA MET A 195 -2.77 -13.70 10.39
C MET A 195 -2.24 -12.82 11.52
N TRP A 196 -0.91 -12.82 11.74
CA TRP A 196 -0.28 -11.99 12.75
C TRP A 196 -0.37 -10.48 12.43
N GLU A 197 -0.26 -10.09 11.17
CA GLU A 197 -0.52 -8.70 10.72
C GLU A 197 -1.96 -8.28 11.04
N THR A 198 -2.95 -9.13 10.76
CA THR A 198 -4.36 -8.88 11.07
C THR A 198 -4.62 -8.79 12.58
N LEU A 199 -3.99 -9.66 13.37
CA LEU A 199 -4.08 -9.63 14.83
C LEU A 199 -3.40 -8.40 15.43
N LYS A 200 -2.26 -7.95 14.86
CA LYS A 200 -1.61 -6.70 15.28
C LYS A 200 -2.49 -5.48 15.02
N GLU A 201 -3.16 -5.43 13.86
CA GLU A 201 -4.12 -4.36 13.53
C GLU A 201 -5.26 -4.27 14.57
N LEU A 202 -5.73 -5.43 15.04
CA LEU A 202 -6.77 -5.55 16.08
C LEU A 202 -6.31 -5.08 17.45
N MET A 203 -5.14 -5.54 17.89
CA MET A 203 -4.66 -5.31 19.26
C MET A 203 -4.18 -3.88 19.49
N LYS A 204 -3.58 -3.24 18.48
CA LYS A 204 -2.92 -1.94 18.66
C LYS A 204 -3.68 -0.73 18.14
N GLY A 205 -4.84 -0.92 17.50
CA GLY A 205 -5.70 0.17 17.02
C GLY A 205 -4.92 1.10 16.11
N SER A 206 -4.90 0.78 14.81
CA SER A 206 -3.96 1.28 13.80
C SER A 206 -2.59 0.61 13.90
N SER A 207 -1.99 0.40 12.72
CA SER A 207 -0.65 -0.15 12.53
C SER A 207 0.34 0.50 13.50
N PHE A 208 1.50 -0.12 13.71
CA PHE A 208 2.67 0.69 14.07
C PHE A 208 2.57 1.96 13.24
N GLY A 209 2.59 3.14 13.87
CA GLY A 209 2.88 4.33 13.11
C GLY A 209 4.10 3.92 12.31
N ASP A 210 3.96 3.83 10.99
CA ASP A 210 5.14 3.76 10.16
C ASP A 210 5.97 4.90 10.75
N ASN A 211 7.12 4.58 11.33
CA ASN A 211 8.08 5.62 11.66
C ASN A 211 8.48 6.11 10.27
N ILE A 212 7.62 6.96 9.70
CA ILE A 212 7.88 7.72 8.51
C ILE A 212 8.90 8.69 9.04
N TYR A 213 10.16 8.29 8.92
CA TYR A 213 11.28 9.13 9.22
C TYR A 213 11.10 10.37 8.35
N GLY A 214 10.66 11.47 8.97
CA GLY A 214 10.44 12.73 8.29
C GLY A 214 11.76 13.40 7.92
N GLU A 215 12.84 12.93 8.54
CA GLU A 215 14.19 13.41 8.34
C GLU A 215 15.21 12.31 8.63
N ILE A 216 16.40 12.44 8.05
CA ILE A 216 17.59 11.69 8.45
C ILE A 216 18.70 12.67 8.83
N GLN A 217 19.52 12.28 9.79
CA GLN A 217 20.76 12.98 10.11
C GLN A 217 21.93 12.26 9.43
N TYR A 218 22.74 13.02 8.68
CA TYR A 218 24.00 12.51 8.12
C TYR A 218 25.12 13.52 8.43
N GLY A 219 26.02 13.12 9.33
CA GLY A 219 26.99 14.04 9.93
C GLY A 219 26.29 15.11 10.79
N ASN A 220 26.55 16.38 10.49
CA ASN A 220 25.97 17.52 11.21
C ASN A 220 24.73 18.11 10.53
N ASN A 221 24.28 17.54 9.40
CA ASN A 221 23.17 18.05 8.61
C ASN A 221 21.93 17.17 8.76
N LEU A 222 20.76 17.82 8.78
CA LEU A 222 19.44 17.18 8.73
C LEU A 222 18.85 17.31 7.34
N TYR A 223 18.34 16.21 6.80
CA TYR A 223 17.74 16.13 5.47
C TYR A 223 16.29 15.66 5.60
N ASN A 224 15.36 16.38 4.99
CA ASN A 224 13.92 16.08 5.03
C ASN A 224 13.31 15.85 3.62
N ASP A 225 14.08 16.08 2.55
CA ASP A 225 13.67 15.74 1.20
C ASP A 225 13.83 14.23 0.95
N LYS A 226 12.75 13.59 0.50
CA LYS A 226 12.69 12.13 0.31
C LYS A 226 13.71 11.62 -0.72
N ARG A 227 13.99 12.40 -1.77
CA ARG A 227 14.93 12.00 -2.82
C ARG A 227 16.36 12.11 -2.32
N GLU A 228 16.68 13.17 -1.59
CA GLU A 228 17.98 13.32 -0.93
C GLU A 228 18.21 12.22 0.10
N MET A 229 17.20 11.91 0.92
CA MET A 229 17.25 10.81 1.88
C MET A 229 17.56 9.47 1.18
N ALA A 230 16.84 9.14 0.11
CA ALA A 230 17.04 7.90 -0.64
C ALA A 230 18.44 7.82 -1.28
N ASN A 231 18.94 8.93 -1.84
CA ASN A 231 20.28 9.00 -2.41
C ASN A 231 21.37 8.82 -1.34
N LEU A 232 21.18 9.37 -0.15
CA LEU A 232 22.10 9.19 0.98
C LEU A 232 22.15 7.73 1.44
N PHE A 233 21.00 7.05 1.54
CA PHE A 233 20.98 5.62 1.81
C PHE A 233 21.69 4.82 0.73
N ASN A 234 21.39 5.06 -0.55
CA ASN A 234 22.04 4.37 -1.66
C ASN A 234 23.57 4.55 -1.60
N LYS A 235 24.03 5.80 -1.38
CA LYS A 235 25.45 6.11 -1.22
C LYS A 235 26.07 5.33 -0.06
N TYR A 236 25.44 5.33 1.11
CA TYR A 236 25.93 4.61 2.28
C TYR A 236 26.12 3.12 1.99
N TYR A 237 25.14 2.45 1.38
CA TYR A 237 25.26 1.02 1.08
C TYR A 237 26.30 0.75 -0.01
N VAL A 238 26.34 1.53 -1.08
CA VAL A 238 27.35 1.40 -2.14
C VAL A 238 28.76 1.60 -1.58
N ASP A 239 28.98 2.64 -0.78
CA ASP A 239 30.29 2.95 -0.21
C ASP A 239 30.69 1.93 0.87
N SER A 240 29.73 1.39 1.64
CA SER A 240 30.01 0.29 2.58
C SER A 240 30.60 -0.93 1.86
N VAL A 241 30.04 -1.31 0.71
CA VAL A 241 30.56 -2.42 -0.11
C VAL A 241 31.95 -2.11 -0.67
N LYS A 242 32.22 -0.87 -1.07
CA LYS A 242 33.57 -0.46 -1.53
C LYS A 242 34.60 -0.56 -0.40
N SER A 243 34.25 -0.11 0.80
CA SER A 243 35.15 -0.19 1.96
C SER A 243 35.56 -1.62 2.29
N PHE A 244 34.64 -2.60 2.16
CA PHE A 244 34.96 -4.03 2.28
C PHE A 244 35.91 -4.55 1.19
N ARG A 245 35.90 -3.96 -0.02
CA ARG A 245 36.81 -4.35 -1.11
C ARG A 245 38.22 -3.76 -0.95
N GLU A 246 38.33 -2.63 -0.27
CA GLU A 246 39.60 -1.92 -0.04
C GLU A 246 40.35 -2.46 1.18
N THR A 247 39.66 -3.00 2.19
CA THR A 247 40.28 -3.77 3.26
C THR A 247 40.67 -5.15 2.75
N ASP A 248 41.93 -5.28 2.35
CA ASP A 248 42.68 -6.51 2.14
C ASP A 248 41.83 -7.75 1.89
N TYR A 249 41.76 -8.17 0.62
CA TYR A 249 41.92 -9.58 0.34
C TYR A 249 43.25 -10.01 0.98
N LYS A 250 43.25 -10.34 2.28
CA LYS A 250 43.85 -11.61 2.66
C LYS A 250 43.07 -12.58 1.80
N MET A 251 43.59 -12.82 0.59
CA MET A 251 43.23 -13.96 -0.23
C MET A 251 43.07 -15.04 0.80
N ASP A 252 41.83 -15.48 1.05
CA ASP A 252 41.60 -16.57 1.98
C ASP A 252 42.68 -17.54 1.55
N SER A 253 43.66 -17.78 2.43
CA SER A 253 44.67 -18.76 2.13
C SER A 253 43.81 -19.99 2.15
N ILE A 254 43.26 -20.33 0.98
CA ILE A 254 42.55 -21.56 0.71
C ILE A 254 43.64 -22.50 1.14
N ARG A 255 43.55 -22.97 2.39
CA ARG A 255 44.34 -24.11 2.84
C ARG A 255 44.16 -25.04 1.68
N GLU A 256 45.25 -25.58 1.13
CA GLU A 256 45.18 -26.58 0.08
C GLU A 256 44.36 -27.77 0.62
N VAL A 257 43.05 -27.59 0.66
CA VAL A 257 42.06 -28.61 0.75
C VAL A 257 42.17 -29.13 -0.65
N LYS A 258 42.99 -30.16 -0.82
CA LYS A 258 42.87 -31.03 -1.96
C LYS A 258 41.43 -31.52 -1.91
N TYR A 259 40.55 -30.84 -2.64
CA TYR A 259 39.26 -31.38 -3.02
C TYR A 259 39.59 -32.52 -3.98
N THR A 260 40.04 -33.64 -3.43
CA THR A 260 40.24 -34.85 -4.22
C THR A 260 38.85 -35.33 -4.62
N GLU A 261 38.64 -35.38 -5.93
CA GLU A 261 37.57 -36.05 -6.68
C GLU A 261 36.39 -35.22 -7.22
N CYS A 262 36.19 -33.96 -6.82
CA CYS A 262 35.17 -33.10 -7.46
C CYS A 262 35.83 -32.02 -8.31
N VAL A 263 35.90 -32.28 -9.62
CA VAL A 263 36.37 -31.32 -10.61
C VAL A 263 35.16 -30.84 -11.42
N PHE A 264 34.94 -29.53 -11.53
CA PHE A 264 33.94 -28.96 -12.42
C PHE A 264 34.42 -29.07 -13.87
N GLU A 265 34.39 -30.27 -14.44
CA GLU A 265 34.93 -30.54 -15.79
C GLU A 265 33.95 -30.24 -16.92
N VAL A 266 32.65 -30.34 -16.66
CA VAL A 266 31.62 -30.25 -17.69
C VAL A 266 30.59 -29.20 -17.33
N PHE A 267 30.49 -28.18 -18.18
CA PHE A 267 29.37 -27.25 -18.16
C PHE A 267 28.20 -27.84 -18.96
N SER A 268 27.09 -28.14 -18.29
CA SER A 268 25.84 -28.58 -18.93
C SER A 268 24.88 -27.41 -19.07
N LYS A 269 24.37 -27.19 -20.28
CA LYS A 269 23.30 -26.21 -20.52
C LYS A 269 22.05 -26.61 -19.74
N ILE A 270 21.33 -25.62 -19.24
CA ILE A 270 20.02 -25.78 -18.62
C ILE A 270 19.06 -26.33 -19.67
N GLU A 271 18.33 -27.38 -19.32
CA GLU A 271 17.23 -27.89 -20.15
C GLU A 271 15.92 -27.15 -19.86
N ILE A 272 15.07 -27.00 -20.88
CA ILE A 272 13.77 -26.33 -20.75
C ILE A 272 12.88 -27.02 -19.69
N ALA A 273 12.96 -28.35 -19.60
CA ALA A 273 12.21 -29.12 -18.60
C ALA A 273 12.68 -28.80 -17.16
N GLU A 274 13.99 -28.67 -16.97
CA GLU A 274 14.56 -28.28 -15.69
C GLU A 274 14.21 -26.84 -15.32
N LEU A 275 14.32 -25.90 -16.27
CA LEU A 275 13.92 -24.51 -16.07
C LEU A 275 12.45 -24.40 -15.65
N ASN A 276 11.56 -25.12 -16.34
CA ASN A 276 10.15 -25.20 -15.99
C ASN A 276 9.97 -25.73 -14.56
N ARG A 277 10.60 -26.85 -14.22
CA ARG A 277 10.51 -27.44 -12.87
C ARG A 277 10.97 -26.47 -11.79
N ILE A 278 12.07 -25.77 -11.99
CA ILE A 278 12.60 -24.79 -11.03
C ILE A 278 11.60 -23.64 -10.85
N VAL A 279 11.16 -23.01 -11.95
CA VAL A 279 10.29 -21.83 -11.89
C VAL A 279 8.91 -22.14 -11.33
N GLN A 280 8.33 -23.29 -11.67
CA GLN A 280 7.02 -23.68 -11.14
C GLN A 280 7.05 -23.93 -9.62
N ASN A 281 8.19 -24.38 -9.08
CA ASN A 281 8.39 -24.61 -7.64
C ASN A 281 8.77 -23.34 -6.85
N LEU A 282 9.01 -22.20 -7.51
CA LEU A 282 9.27 -20.95 -6.80
C LEU A 282 8.04 -20.51 -6.01
N ALA A 283 8.26 -20.14 -4.75
CA ALA A 283 7.24 -19.51 -3.93
C ALA A 283 6.83 -18.17 -4.57
N ASN A 284 5.52 -17.90 -4.62
CA ASN A 284 5.02 -16.65 -5.19
C ASN A 284 5.45 -15.47 -4.30
N LYS A 285 6.39 -14.67 -4.80
CA LYS A 285 6.90 -13.47 -4.14
C LYS A 285 6.57 -12.23 -4.96
N ASN A 286 6.67 -11.07 -4.30
CA ASN A 286 6.55 -9.78 -4.97
C ASN A 286 7.58 -9.67 -6.09
N GLY A 287 7.17 -9.02 -7.18
CA GLY A 287 7.97 -8.85 -8.37
C GLY A 287 8.78 -7.57 -8.39
N THR A 288 9.32 -7.29 -9.56
CA THR A 288 10.04 -6.06 -9.88
C THR A 288 9.09 -4.84 -9.99
N GLU A 289 9.62 -3.61 -10.06
CA GLU A 289 8.80 -2.39 -10.18
C GLU A 289 8.00 -2.33 -11.50
N GLU A 290 8.45 -3.05 -12.52
CA GLU A 290 7.77 -3.17 -13.80
C GLU A 290 6.51 -4.06 -13.71
N GLY A 291 6.42 -4.86 -12.64
CA GLY A 291 5.30 -5.77 -12.36
C GLY A 291 5.59 -7.24 -12.65
N ILE A 292 6.85 -7.61 -12.91
CA ILE A 292 7.20 -9.01 -13.19
C ILE A 292 7.35 -9.76 -11.87
N ASN A 293 6.29 -10.46 -11.45
CA ASN A 293 6.32 -11.33 -10.28
C ASN A 293 6.49 -12.81 -10.66
N VAL A 294 6.73 -13.67 -9.66
CA VAL A 294 6.92 -15.12 -9.87
C VAL A 294 5.73 -15.76 -10.59
N GLY A 295 4.49 -15.32 -10.32
CA GLY A 295 3.30 -15.81 -11.02
C GLY A 295 3.30 -15.46 -12.51
N ILE A 296 3.71 -14.25 -12.88
CA ILE A 296 3.91 -13.86 -14.28
C ILE A 296 5.02 -14.69 -14.92
N MET A 297 6.15 -14.87 -14.23
CA MET A 297 7.26 -15.70 -14.75
C MET A 297 6.85 -17.15 -14.99
N LYS A 298 6.01 -17.73 -14.14
CA LYS A 298 5.45 -19.08 -14.37
C LYS A 298 4.65 -19.16 -15.67
N ILE A 299 3.90 -18.12 -16.03
CA ILE A 299 3.15 -18.05 -17.28
C ILE A 299 4.10 -17.87 -18.47
N VAL A 300 5.07 -16.95 -18.36
CA VAL A 300 6.07 -16.69 -19.41
C VAL A 300 6.87 -17.95 -19.72
N ILE A 301 7.35 -18.67 -18.71
CA ILE A 301 8.15 -19.88 -18.90
C ILE A 301 7.34 -21.05 -19.45
N ALA A 302 6.05 -21.15 -19.10
CA ALA A 302 5.17 -22.17 -19.66
C ALA A 302 4.94 -22.02 -21.17
N VAL A 303 5.05 -20.80 -21.71
CA VAL A 303 4.76 -20.52 -23.13
C VAL A 303 6.04 -20.27 -23.93
N ALA A 304 6.89 -19.38 -23.43
CA ALA A 304 8.13 -18.94 -24.09
C ALA A 304 9.40 -19.40 -23.35
N GLY A 305 9.31 -20.49 -22.58
CA GLY A 305 10.43 -21.02 -21.79
C GLY A 305 11.67 -21.34 -22.62
N GLY A 306 11.51 -21.72 -23.89
CA GLY A 306 12.63 -21.96 -24.81
C GLY A 306 13.53 -20.74 -25.00
N LYS A 307 12.95 -19.58 -25.33
CA LYS A 307 13.72 -18.34 -25.51
C LYS A 307 14.37 -17.88 -24.20
N ILE A 308 13.66 -17.97 -23.08
CA ILE A 308 14.27 -17.62 -21.77
C ILE A 308 15.41 -18.57 -21.40
N CYS A 309 15.26 -19.87 -21.67
CA CYS A 309 16.32 -20.86 -21.45
C CYS A 309 17.57 -20.55 -22.30
N GLN A 310 17.38 -20.17 -23.56
CA GLN A 310 18.49 -19.73 -24.43
C GLN A 310 19.22 -18.51 -23.84
N ILE A 311 18.49 -17.50 -23.35
CA ILE A 311 19.08 -16.31 -22.74
C ILE A 311 19.91 -16.69 -21.49
N LEU A 312 19.36 -17.55 -20.61
CA LEU A 312 20.07 -17.99 -19.40
C LEU A 312 21.33 -18.80 -19.74
N ASN A 313 21.25 -19.72 -20.70
CA ASN A 313 22.41 -20.50 -21.14
C ASN A 313 23.48 -19.62 -21.79
N LYS A 314 23.09 -18.63 -22.60
CA LYS A 314 24.03 -17.66 -23.19
C LYS A 314 24.78 -16.88 -22.10
N SER A 315 24.07 -16.43 -21.05
CA SER A 315 24.68 -15.77 -19.90
C SER A 315 25.76 -16.63 -19.22
N LEU A 316 25.45 -17.91 -18.99
CA LEU A 316 26.34 -18.84 -18.32
C LEU A 316 27.53 -19.26 -19.20
N GLU A 317 27.32 -19.43 -20.51
CA GLU A 317 28.36 -19.79 -21.48
C GLU A 317 29.35 -18.65 -21.70
N GLU A 318 28.87 -17.42 -21.84
CA GLU A 318 29.72 -16.24 -22.06
C GLU A 318 30.32 -15.71 -20.75
N GLY A 319 29.79 -16.13 -19.60
CA GLY A 319 30.16 -15.58 -18.29
C GLY A 319 29.75 -14.11 -18.12
N ILE A 320 28.79 -13.64 -18.91
CA ILE A 320 28.29 -12.26 -18.90
C ILE A 320 26.91 -12.26 -18.29
N PHE A 321 26.67 -11.38 -17.32
CA PHE A 321 25.35 -11.14 -16.74
C PHE A 321 24.82 -9.78 -17.23
N PRO A 322 23.53 -9.63 -17.59
CA PRO A 322 23.03 -8.39 -18.14
C PRO A 322 23.17 -7.23 -17.15
N ASP A 323 23.58 -6.06 -17.63
CA ASP A 323 23.88 -4.91 -16.77
C ASP A 323 22.65 -4.43 -16.01
N LYS A 324 21.48 -4.36 -16.68
CA LYS A 324 20.23 -3.98 -16.01
C LYS A 324 19.77 -4.99 -14.97
N TRP A 325 20.18 -6.25 -15.08
CA TRP A 325 19.81 -7.28 -14.10
C TRP A 325 20.70 -7.22 -12.85
N LYS A 326 21.79 -6.44 -12.87
CA LYS A 326 22.65 -6.17 -11.71
C LYS A 326 22.07 -5.07 -10.79
N GLU A 327 21.04 -4.36 -11.26
CA GLU A 327 20.34 -3.36 -10.46
C GLU A 327 19.42 -4.04 -9.44
N THR A 328 19.34 -3.48 -8.23
CA THR A 328 18.51 -4.03 -7.16
C THR A 328 17.88 -2.92 -6.35
N ILE A 329 16.69 -3.21 -5.80
CA ILE A 329 15.98 -2.30 -4.91
C ILE A 329 16.45 -2.58 -3.48
N LEU A 330 17.10 -1.60 -2.88
CA LEU A 330 17.49 -1.66 -1.48
C LEU A 330 16.34 -1.16 -0.62
N ILE A 331 15.87 -2.04 0.28
CA ILE A 331 14.92 -1.69 1.34
C ILE A 331 15.67 -1.81 2.66
N PRO A 332 16.13 -0.68 3.24
CA PRO A 332 16.80 -0.68 4.54
C PRO A 332 15.84 -1.19 5.62
N ILE A 333 16.23 -2.27 6.31
CA ILE A 333 15.49 -2.79 7.47
C ILE A 333 16.37 -2.53 8.70
N PRO A 334 15.96 -1.63 9.61
CA PRO A 334 16.70 -1.42 10.85
C PRO A 334 16.68 -2.72 11.66
N LYS A 335 17.85 -3.16 12.13
CA LYS A 335 17.93 -4.23 13.11
C LYS A 335 17.52 -3.65 14.46
N GLU A 336 16.62 -4.32 15.16
CA GLU A 336 16.37 -4.00 16.57
C GLU A 336 17.66 -4.32 17.35
N GLU A 337 18.22 -3.33 18.03
CA GLU A 337 19.28 -3.56 19.01
C GLU A 337 18.69 -4.41 20.14
N ARG A 338 19.30 -5.56 20.41
CA ARG A 338 18.92 -6.46 21.51
C ARG A 338 19.68 -6.15 22.78
#